data_AF-A0A7X7M6V0-F1
#
_entry.id   AF-A0A7X7M6V0-F1
#
_cell.length_a   1.000
_cell.length_b   1.000
_cell.length_c   1.000
_cell.angle_alpha   90.00
_cell.angle_beta   90.00
_cell.angle_gamma   90.00
#
_symmetry.space_group_name_H-M   'P 1'
#
loop_
_entity.id
_entity.type
_entity.pdbx_description
1 polymer ?
#
loop_
_entity_poly.entity_id
_entity_poly.type
_entity_poly.pdbx_seq_one_letter_code
_entity_poly.pdbx_strand_id
1 'polypeptide(L)'
;GQEAEKAEPGQTVVLDAAAGREGDRVFKIFDAPLIKAARESFTDFPLKPLHFTIDARLGQPLRLQARDEDGFEAEMQSEYIVAEAVSSISDMTSVRVQLGRLGGSGYTLGEVKGQLDKNVMLPSSVLNKARRALVDELLHERQSRDQRAFDQMRFAQAVKSNTLPSRRTLPARMQLSVLVADQEQAMFAARHGLHDIYFDAAGFAGREKVDYPRLIAAVDRLGGRLIPYLPQIIRPPEENSWRYLIDAWHDIGVETMVVNNIGQLALLRELGWDRALYAGMGLNCFNSYACRLLQEHGLSRVILSPELTEEQLRELRPGALETEIFAQGALQLMISEYCAAGALLGDRKTGEKQECSCSRPCLARGDQLYLRDDKGYIFPLRFDDDCRMHVFNSREHCLLREIPQLQKAGVGRLLLDIRLYNRQRAGRLLDLYQMAVKDRISFEEARQKIDGVMRDYTKGHLHRGV
;
A
#
# COMPACT_ATOMS: atom_id res chain seq x y z
N GLY A 1 8.32 -5.00 51.28
CA GLY A 1 9.18 -3.91 50.78
C GLY A 1 8.70 -2.60 51.37
N GLN A 2 9.54 -1.56 51.39
CA GLN A 2 9.04 -0.20 51.57
C GLN A 2 8.37 0.25 50.27
N GLU A 3 7.28 0.99 50.37
CA GLU A 3 6.65 1.62 49.22
C GLU A 3 7.60 2.67 48.65
N ALA A 4 7.86 2.60 47.34
CA ALA A 4 8.81 3.46 46.67
C ALA A 4 8.24 3.89 45.31
N GLU A 5 8.26 5.21 45.05
CA GLU A 5 7.80 5.76 43.78
C GLU A 5 8.81 5.57 42.63
N LYS A 6 10.05 5.19 42.95
CA LYS A 6 11.16 5.05 41.99
C LYS A 6 12.08 3.90 42.40
N ALA A 7 12.73 3.28 41.41
CA ALA A 7 13.78 2.28 41.61
C ALA A 7 14.90 2.45 40.59
N GLU A 8 16.13 2.19 41.06
CA GLU A 8 17.35 2.26 40.26
C GLU A 8 17.66 0.92 39.58
N PRO A 9 18.46 0.93 38.48
CA PRO A 9 18.89 -0.30 37.83
C PRO A 9 19.53 -1.29 38.82
N GLY A 10 19.05 -2.55 38.80
CA GLY A 10 19.51 -3.61 39.70
C GLY A 10 18.73 -3.74 41.01
N GLN A 11 17.75 -2.86 41.27
CA GLN A 11 16.84 -2.99 42.40
C GLN A 11 15.66 -3.90 42.07
N THR A 12 15.25 -4.72 43.04
CA THR A 12 14.05 -5.56 42.95
C THR A 12 12.85 -4.77 43.46
N VAL A 13 11.85 -4.59 42.61
CA VAL A 13 10.58 -3.96 42.96
C VAL A 13 9.42 -4.94 42.85
N VAL A 14 8.40 -4.72 43.69
CA VAL A 14 7.12 -5.42 43.59
C VAL A 14 6.12 -4.40 43.06
N LEU A 15 5.52 -4.69 41.90
CA LEU A 15 4.47 -3.86 41.31
C LEU A 15 3.12 -4.48 41.64
N ASP A 16 2.18 -3.67 42.12
CA ASP A 16 0.81 -4.10 42.38
C ASP A 16 0.02 -4.10 41.05
N ALA A 17 0.37 -5.02 40.16
CA ALA A 17 -0.21 -5.15 38.83
C ALA A 17 -1.11 -6.40 38.76
N ALA A 18 -2.34 -6.21 38.27
CA ALA A 18 -3.27 -7.30 38.05
C ALA A 18 -2.80 -8.17 36.87
N ALA A 19 -2.37 -9.39 37.19
CA ALA A 19 -2.05 -10.51 36.31
C ALA A 19 -0.64 -10.54 35.65
N GLY A 20 0.13 -11.54 36.07
CA GLY A 20 1.35 -12.03 35.45
C GLY A 20 1.82 -13.32 36.15
N ARG A 21 2.49 -14.23 35.44
CA ARG A 21 3.16 -15.40 36.00
C ARG A 21 4.66 -15.18 36.05
N GLU A 22 5.34 -15.88 36.95
CA GLU A 22 6.80 -15.88 37.01
C GLU A 22 7.38 -16.29 35.63
N GLY A 23 8.28 -15.47 35.09
CA GLY A 23 8.86 -15.65 33.76
C GLY A 23 8.21 -14.86 32.62
N ASP A 24 7.08 -14.18 32.85
CA ASP A 24 6.46 -13.33 31.85
C ASP A 24 7.34 -12.12 31.51
N ARG A 25 7.41 -11.80 30.21
CA ARG A 25 8.15 -10.61 29.74
C ARG A 25 7.33 -9.36 30.02
N VAL A 26 7.88 -8.46 30.83
CA VAL A 26 7.30 -7.14 31.06
C VAL A 26 7.81 -6.17 29.99
N PHE A 27 6.89 -5.56 29.25
CA PHE A 27 7.22 -4.56 28.22
C PHE A 27 6.85 -3.16 28.71
N LYS A 28 7.76 -2.21 28.54
CA LYS A 28 7.49 -0.79 28.80
C LYS A 28 6.63 -0.23 27.66
N ILE A 29 5.32 -0.09 27.88
CA ILE A 29 4.37 0.43 26.87
C ILE A 29 4.30 1.97 26.85
N PHE A 30 4.78 2.64 27.90
CA PHE A 30 4.77 4.08 28.01
C PHE A 30 5.99 4.57 28.80
N ASP A 31 6.61 5.64 28.31
CA ASP A 31 7.81 6.25 28.89
C ASP A 31 7.62 7.76 28.98
N ALA A 32 7.21 8.25 30.15
CA ALA A 32 6.93 9.68 30.35
C ALA A 32 8.16 10.58 30.09
N PRO A 33 9.37 10.28 30.58
CA PRO A 33 10.60 10.98 30.18
C PRO A 33 10.84 11.00 28.67
N LEU A 34 10.72 9.87 27.99
CA LEU A 34 10.93 9.78 26.54
C LEU A 34 9.88 10.58 25.75
N ILE A 35 8.60 10.47 26.12
CA ILE A 35 7.51 11.23 25.50
C ILE A 35 7.70 12.74 25.74
N LYS A 36 8.18 13.13 26.93
CA LYS A 36 8.51 14.52 27.25
C LYS A 36 9.67 15.02 26.37
N ALA A 37 10.76 14.25 26.26
CA ALA A 37 11.89 14.58 25.41
C ALA A 37 11.50 14.66 23.92
N ALA A 38 10.64 13.74 23.45
CA ALA A 38 10.11 13.78 22.09
C ALA A 38 9.24 15.02 21.85
N ARG A 39 8.37 15.40 22.79
CA ARG A 39 7.61 16.66 22.72
C ARG A 39 8.51 17.89 22.68
N GLU A 40 9.56 17.90 23.48
CA GLU A 40 10.58 18.96 23.48
C GLU A 40 11.36 19.00 22.15
N SER A 41 11.54 17.86 21.46
CA SER A 41 12.17 17.82 20.13
C SER A 41 11.30 18.39 19.00
N PHE A 42 9.98 18.55 19.19
CA PHE A 42 9.09 19.21 18.23
C PHE A 42 8.97 20.73 18.44
N THR A 43 9.56 21.26 19.51
CA THR A 43 9.50 22.70 19.83
C THR A 43 10.70 23.49 19.33
N ASP A 44 11.80 22.83 18.96
CA ASP A 44 13.04 23.48 18.49
C ASP A 44 13.19 23.36 16.97
N PHE A 45 12.54 24.27 16.23
CA PHE A 45 12.96 24.52 14.85
C PHE A 45 14.26 25.35 14.89
N PRO A 46 15.29 25.03 14.09
CA PRO A 46 16.51 25.83 14.06
C PRO A 46 16.16 27.26 13.65
N LEU A 47 16.21 28.17 14.61
CA LEU A 47 15.95 29.60 14.39
C LEU A 47 17.13 30.19 13.61
N LYS A 48 16.82 30.98 12.59
CA LYS A 48 17.85 31.60 11.74
C LYS A 48 18.35 32.91 12.36
N PRO A 49 19.66 33.19 12.37
CA PRO A 49 20.17 34.49 12.76
C PRO A 49 19.65 35.60 11.85
N LEU A 50 19.11 36.66 12.47
CA LEU A 50 18.69 37.89 11.79
C LEU A 50 19.57 39.06 12.25
N HIS A 51 20.34 39.59 11.31
CA HIS A 51 21.27 40.69 11.53
C HIS A 51 20.57 42.03 11.28
N PHE A 52 20.84 43.04 12.11
CA PHE A 52 20.24 44.37 11.98
C PHE A 52 21.30 45.46 11.77
N THR A 53 20.98 46.40 10.89
CA THR A 53 21.72 47.66 10.71
C THR A 53 20.81 48.83 11.06
N ILE A 54 21.21 49.66 12.02
CA ILE A 54 20.45 50.84 12.48
C ILE A 54 21.16 52.15 12.12
N ASP A 55 20.44 53.12 11.59
CA ASP A 55 20.92 54.49 11.40
C ASP A 55 19.97 55.46 12.11
N ALA A 56 20.46 56.07 13.19
CA ALA A 56 19.71 56.95 14.08
C ALA A 56 20.46 58.28 14.28
N ARG A 57 20.22 59.23 13.36
CA ARG A 57 20.82 60.57 13.38
C ARG A 57 19.85 61.63 13.85
N LEU A 58 20.34 62.58 14.66
CA LEU A 58 19.54 63.69 15.18
C LEU A 58 18.85 64.46 14.05
N GLY A 59 17.54 64.70 14.20
CA GLY A 59 16.73 65.41 13.22
C GLY A 59 16.39 64.60 11.96
N GLN A 60 16.82 63.33 11.86
CA GLN A 60 16.47 62.45 10.77
C GLN A 60 15.51 61.32 11.21
N PRO A 61 14.72 60.77 10.28
CA PRO A 61 13.93 59.58 10.54
C PRO A 61 14.80 58.36 10.86
N LEU A 62 14.41 57.55 11.84
CA LEU A 62 15.10 56.29 12.15
C LEU A 62 15.02 55.31 10.96
N ARG A 63 16.18 54.78 10.54
CA ARG A 63 16.26 53.72 9.53
C ARG A 63 16.73 52.41 10.15
N LEU A 64 16.12 51.31 9.72
CA LEU A 64 16.44 49.97 10.18
C LEU A 64 16.43 49.00 9.00
N GLN A 65 17.52 48.26 8.83
CA GLN A 65 17.64 47.18 7.86
C GLN A 65 17.81 45.86 8.60
N ALA A 66 17.26 44.77 8.05
CA ALA A 66 17.45 43.43 8.55
C ALA A 66 17.87 42.49 7.42
N ARG A 67 18.79 41.57 7.72
CA ARG A 67 19.29 40.56 6.78
C ARG A 67 19.46 39.22 7.45
N ASP A 68 19.04 38.15 6.78
CA ASP A 68 19.28 36.77 7.24
C ASP A 68 20.44 36.07 6.50
N GLU A 69 20.78 34.87 6.95
CA GLU A 69 21.86 34.06 6.37
C GLU A 69 21.58 33.54 4.95
N ASP A 70 20.31 33.47 4.52
CA ASP A 70 19.96 33.05 3.15
C ASP A 70 20.04 34.24 2.16
N GLY A 71 20.34 35.45 2.66
CA GLY A 71 20.52 36.65 1.86
C GLY A 71 19.24 37.43 1.57
N PHE A 72 18.14 37.20 2.30
CA PHE A 72 16.99 38.09 2.25
C PHE A 72 17.27 39.35 3.05
N GLU A 73 16.84 40.49 2.52
CA GLU A 73 17.08 41.81 3.10
C GLU A 73 15.79 42.63 3.06
N ALA A 74 15.46 43.28 4.16
CA ALA A 74 14.38 44.26 4.22
C ALA A 74 14.90 45.55 4.83
N GLU A 75 14.35 46.70 4.43
CA GLU A 75 14.69 48.02 4.96
C GLU A 75 13.42 48.79 5.27
N MET A 76 13.40 49.48 6.40
CA MET A 76 12.31 50.36 6.78
C MET A 76 12.79 51.71 7.30
N GLN A 77 11.95 52.73 7.09
CA GLN A 77 12.13 54.06 7.64
C GLN A 77 10.94 54.40 8.54
N SER A 78 11.19 54.80 9.78
CA SER A 78 10.13 55.10 10.74
C SER A 78 9.64 56.54 10.58
N GLU A 79 8.39 56.80 10.97
CA GLU A 79 7.82 58.17 11.07
C GLU A 79 8.42 58.97 12.24
N TYR A 80 9.14 58.32 13.15
CA TYR A 80 9.78 58.97 14.28
C TYR A 80 11.08 59.66 13.85
N ILE A 81 11.14 60.97 14.11
CA ILE A 81 12.35 61.77 13.97
C ILE A 81 13.17 61.63 15.25
N VAL A 82 14.43 61.22 15.10
CA VAL A 82 15.34 61.04 16.22
C VAL A 82 15.60 62.38 16.90
N ALA A 83 15.25 62.47 18.18
CA ALA A 83 15.36 63.67 18.98
C ALA A 83 16.46 63.54 20.05
N GLU A 84 16.94 64.68 20.54
CA GLU A 84 17.87 64.74 21.66
C GLU A 84 17.18 64.27 22.95
N ALA A 85 17.91 63.50 23.75
CA ALA A 85 17.40 62.88 24.95
C ALA A 85 17.21 63.91 26.08
N VAL A 86 15.97 64.03 26.56
CA VAL A 86 15.62 64.91 27.69
C VAL A 86 15.80 64.21 29.05
N SER A 87 15.65 62.88 29.11
CA SER A 87 15.72 62.12 30.38
C SER A 87 16.31 60.70 30.27
N SER A 88 16.38 60.11 29.07
CA SER A 88 16.94 58.77 28.87
C SER A 88 17.68 58.68 27.55
N ILE A 89 18.99 58.44 27.63
CA ILE A 89 19.89 58.27 26.48
C ILE A 89 19.78 56.82 26.01
N SER A 90 19.55 56.63 24.71
CA SER A 90 19.58 55.31 24.10
C SER A 90 21.01 54.91 23.73
N ASP A 91 21.38 53.71 24.11
CA ASP A 91 22.65 53.09 23.77
C ASP A 91 22.44 51.85 22.89
N MET A 92 23.51 51.34 22.29
CA MET A 92 23.43 50.13 21.47
C MET A 92 22.98 48.89 22.24
N THR A 93 23.17 48.85 23.56
CA THR A 93 22.74 47.75 24.43
C THR A 93 21.21 47.68 24.51
N SER A 94 20.56 48.81 24.77
CA SER A 94 19.10 48.92 24.84
C SER A 94 18.45 48.67 23.48
N VAL A 95 19.07 49.11 22.37
CA VAL A 95 18.64 48.78 21.01
C VAL A 95 18.66 47.27 20.77
N ARG A 96 19.76 46.58 21.09
CA ARG A 96 19.87 45.12 20.95
C ARG A 96 18.77 44.38 21.72
N VAL A 97 18.50 44.80 22.95
CA VAL A 97 17.45 44.20 23.78
C VAL A 97 16.07 44.34 23.12
N GLN A 98 15.77 45.49 22.50
CA GLN A 98 14.49 45.67 21.82
C GLN A 98 14.42 44.92 20.49
N LEU A 99 15.48 44.92 19.68
CA LEU A 99 15.50 44.21 18.40
C LEU A 99 15.53 42.68 18.58
N GLY A 100 16.07 42.17 19.69
CA GLY A 100 16.17 40.74 19.98
C GLY A 100 14.87 40.04 20.38
N ARG A 101 13.76 40.76 20.55
CA ARG A 101 12.45 40.15 20.88
C ARG A 101 11.77 39.60 19.63
N LEU A 102 12.36 38.56 19.04
CA LEU A 102 11.95 37.91 17.79
C LEU A 102 11.08 36.65 17.98
N GLY A 103 10.53 36.44 19.18
CA GLY A 103 9.71 35.27 19.48
C GLY A 103 8.55 35.08 18.49
N GLY A 104 8.40 33.85 17.98
CA GLY A 104 7.34 33.49 17.02
C GLY A 104 7.63 33.83 15.55
N SER A 105 8.77 34.49 15.24
CA SER A 105 9.12 34.86 13.86
C SER A 105 9.97 33.85 13.10
N GLY A 106 10.47 32.80 13.78
CA GLY A 106 11.44 31.85 13.19
C GLY A 106 12.89 32.35 13.19
N TYR A 107 13.16 33.52 13.78
CA TYR A 107 14.51 34.10 13.87
C TYR A 107 15.06 34.21 15.30
N THR A 108 16.39 34.17 15.40
CA THR A 108 17.19 34.56 16.56
C THR A 108 17.95 35.84 16.26
N LEU A 109 18.29 36.62 17.30
CA LEU A 109 19.06 37.86 17.09
C LEU A 109 20.48 37.50 16.65
N GLY A 110 20.85 37.93 15.44
CA GLY A 110 22.21 37.91 14.95
C GLY A 110 22.99 39.16 15.38
N GLU A 111 23.84 39.64 14.50
CA GLU A 111 24.66 40.83 14.76
C GLU A 111 23.84 42.12 14.63
N VAL A 112 24.04 43.08 15.54
CA VAL A 112 23.45 44.42 15.44
C VAL A 112 24.57 45.45 15.31
N LYS A 113 24.60 46.13 14.17
CA LYS A 113 25.57 47.19 13.80
C LYS A 113 24.84 48.49 13.45
N GLY A 114 25.54 49.61 13.40
CA GLY A 114 24.90 50.87 13.03
C GLY A 114 25.55 52.12 13.60
N GLN A 115 24.93 53.26 13.30
CA GLN A 115 25.32 54.59 13.79
C GLN A 115 24.19 55.16 14.66
N LEU A 116 24.53 55.54 15.89
CA LEU A 116 23.67 56.31 16.78
C LEU A 116 24.41 57.61 17.13
N ASP A 117 23.76 58.75 16.88
CA ASP A 117 24.29 60.03 17.33
C ASP A 117 24.33 60.11 18.86
N LYS A 118 25.21 60.96 19.39
CA LYS A 118 25.35 61.14 20.85
C LYS A 118 24.06 61.76 21.42
N ASN A 119 23.65 61.31 22.60
CA ASN A 119 22.49 61.81 23.34
C ASN A 119 21.15 61.69 22.59
N VAL A 120 20.94 60.65 21.78
CA VAL A 120 19.64 60.40 21.14
C VAL A 120 18.68 59.62 22.04
N MET A 121 17.38 59.88 21.90
CA MET A 121 16.33 59.08 22.51
C MET A 121 15.62 58.23 21.45
N LEU A 122 15.59 56.91 21.64
CA LEU A 122 14.84 55.96 20.83
C LEU A 122 13.82 55.23 21.72
N PRO A 123 12.53 55.65 21.68
CA PRO A 123 11.50 54.99 22.47
C PRO A 123 11.39 53.51 22.12
N SER A 124 11.22 52.65 23.13
CA SER A 124 11.05 51.20 22.93
C SER A 124 9.84 50.89 22.06
N SER A 125 8.77 51.69 22.11
CA SER A 125 7.59 51.55 21.25
C SER A 125 7.93 51.72 19.76
N VAL A 126 8.82 52.66 19.43
CA VAL A 126 9.29 52.91 18.05
C VAL A 126 10.12 51.73 17.56
N LEU A 127 11.10 51.27 18.34
CA LEU A 127 11.93 50.10 18.00
C LEU A 127 11.11 48.82 17.87
N ASN A 128 10.11 48.61 18.74
CA ASN A 128 9.22 47.45 18.68
C ASN A 128 8.26 47.49 17.47
N LYS A 129 7.81 48.68 17.06
CA LYS A 129 6.99 48.86 15.84
C LYS A 129 7.85 48.63 14.61
N ALA A 130 9.06 49.22 14.59
CA ALA A 130 10.01 49.10 13.50
C ALA A 130 10.45 47.66 13.26
N ARG A 131 10.89 46.95 14.31
CA ARG A 131 11.25 45.53 14.24
C ARG A 131 10.11 44.68 13.67
N ARG A 132 8.88 44.88 14.13
CA ARG A 132 7.73 44.07 13.68
C ARG A 132 7.44 44.28 12.20
N ALA A 133 7.36 45.54 11.75
CA ALA A 133 7.14 45.85 10.34
C ALA A 133 8.22 45.23 9.45
N LEU A 134 9.49 45.34 9.86
CA LEU A 134 10.62 44.82 9.12
C LEU A 134 10.66 43.29 9.03
N VAL A 135 10.33 42.60 10.13
CA VAL A 135 10.24 41.14 10.17
C VAL A 135 9.06 40.64 9.33
N ASP A 136 7.91 41.32 9.39
CA ASP A 136 6.74 40.97 8.59
C ASP A 136 7.02 41.11 7.09
N GLU A 137 7.71 42.18 6.67
CA GLU A 137 8.14 42.40 5.29
C GLU A 137 9.12 41.31 4.82
N LEU A 138 10.13 40.99 5.63
CA LEU A 138 11.10 39.95 5.31
C LEU A 138 10.45 38.55 5.18
N LEU A 139 9.47 38.24 6.04
CA LEU A 139 8.69 37.00 5.96
C LEU A 139 7.81 36.97 4.71
N HIS A 140 7.25 38.12 4.30
CA HIS A 140 6.47 38.24 3.08
C HIS A 140 7.34 38.00 1.83
N GLU A 141 8.54 38.60 1.77
CA GLU A 141 9.47 38.36 0.67
C GLU A 141 9.85 36.89 0.55
N ARG A 142 10.13 36.22 1.68
CA ARG A 142 10.42 34.78 1.71
C ARG A 142 9.27 33.93 1.16
N GLN A 143 8.03 34.23 1.56
CA GLN A 143 6.86 33.52 1.05
C GLN A 143 6.64 33.72 -0.45
N SER A 144 6.98 34.90 -0.98
CA SER A 144 6.81 35.21 -2.41
C SER A 144 7.78 34.44 -3.31
N ARG A 145 9.01 34.18 -2.82
CA ARG A 145 10.09 33.54 -3.61
C ARG A 145 10.02 32.02 -3.62
N ASP A 146 9.35 31.41 -2.65
CA ASP A 146 9.17 29.95 -2.54
C ASP A 146 8.04 29.40 -3.45
N GLN A 147 7.53 30.23 -4.38
CA GLN A 147 6.78 29.74 -5.52
C GLN A 147 7.74 28.97 -6.43
N ARG A 148 7.94 27.67 -6.18
CA ARG A 148 8.49 26.76 -7.19
C ARG A 148 7.66 26.94 -8.46
N ALA A 149 8.19 27.65 -9.44
CA ALA A 149 7.50 27.87 -10.70
C ALA A 149 7.22 26.50 -11.31
N PHE A 150 5.94 26.13 -11.33
CA PHE A 150 5.52 24.92 -12.02
C PHE A 150 5.75 25.15 -13.51
N ASP A 151 6.83 24.56 -14.03
CA ASP A 151 7.16 24.61 -15.45
C ASP A 151 6.14 23.77 -16.23
N GLN A 152 5.04 24.43 -16.58
CA GLN A 152 3.93 23.85 -17.32
C GLN A 152 4.40 23.28 -18.66
N MET A 153 5.42 23.89 -19.29
CA MET A 153 5.95 23.39 -20.57
C MET A 153 6.74 22.11 -20.39
N ARG A 154 7.65 22.04 -19.42
CA ARG A 154 8.42 20.83 -19.13
C ARG A 154 7.52 19.69 -18.67
N PHE A 155 6.52 20.00 -17.85
CA PHE A 155 5.48 19.03 -17.48
C PHE A 155 4.68 18.57 -18.70
N ALA A 156 4.18 19.49 -19.54
CA ALA A 156 3.41 19.15 -20.74
C ALA A 156 4.24 18.35 -21.75
N GLN A 157 5.54 18.62 -21.90
CA GLN A 157 6.44 17.86 -22.76
C GLN A 157 6.69 16.45 -22.22
N ALA A 158 6.90 16.29 -20.92
CA ALA A 158 7.03 14.98 -20.28
C ALA A 158 5.73 14.15 -20.32
N VAL A 159 4.57 14.82 -20.30
CA VAL A 159 3.26 14.17 -20.42
C VAL A 159 2.93 13.83 -21.89
N LYS A 160 3.30 14.69 -22.85
CA LYS A 160 3.04 14.46 -24.29
C LYS A 160 3.81 13.27 -24.87
N SER A 161 4.97 12.92 -24.33
CA SER A 161 5.74 11.76 -24.79
C SER A 161 5.14 10.41 -24.33
N ASN A 162 4.19 10.42 -23.40
CA ASN A 162 3.53 9.21 -22.95
C ASN A 162 2.29 8.91 -23.80
N THR A 163 2.50 8.23 -24.92
CA THR A 163 1.42 7.53 -25.61
C THR A 163 0.94 6.40 -24.71
N LEU A 164 -0.22 6.61 -24.08
CA LEU A 164 -0.97 5.53 -23.46
C LEU A 164 -1.26 4.47 -24.55
N PRO A 165 -1.34 3.18 -24.17
CA PRO A 165 -1.72 2.13 -25.12
C PRO A 165 -3.05 2.42 -25.81
N SER A 166 -3.35 1.65 -26.86
CA SER A 166 -4.66 1.70 -27.51
C SER A 166 -5.78 1.37 -26.53
N ARG A 167 -6.98 1.92 -26.80
CA ARG A 167 -8.21 1.52 -26.09
C ARG A 167 -8.49 0.03 -26.35
N ARG A 168 -9.22 -0.59 -25.42
CA ARG A 168 -9.73 -1.96 -25.60
C ARG A 168 -10.50 -2.10 -26.91
N THR A 169 -10.28 -3.21 -27.60
CA THR A 169 -11.24 -3.78 -28.52
C THR A 169 -12.29 -4.56 -27.72
N LEU A 170 -13.57 -4.37 -28.05
CA LEU A 170 -14.64 -5.14 -27.41
C LEU A 170 -14.50 -6.62 -27.82
N PRO A 171 -14.47 -7.55 -26.85
CA PRO A 171 -14.41 -8.98 -27.16
C PRO A 171 -15.69 -9.41 -27.88
N ALA A 172 -15.57 -10.34 -28.83
CA ALA A 172 -16.75 -10.89 -29.53
C ALA A 172 -17.71 -11.58 -28.55
N ARG A 173 -17.17 -12.28 -27.55
CA ARG A 173 -17.89 -12.85 -26.42
C ARG A 173 -17.00 -12.87 -25.18
N MET A 174 -17.62 -12.70 -24.02
CA MET A 174 -16.93 -12.89 -22.75
C MET A 174 -16.62 -14.38 -22.53
N GLN A 175 -15.51 -14.68 -21.87
CA GLN A 175 -15.07 -16.04 -21.58
C GLN A 175 -14.93 -16.25 -20.07
N LEU A 176 -14.88 -17.52 -19.65
CA LEU A 176 -14.69 -17.89 -18.25
C LEU A 176 -13.35 -18.62 -18.09
N SER A 177 -12.62 -18.28 -17.03
CA SER A 177 -11.57 -19.11 -16.47
C SER A 177 -11.94 -19.52 -15.06
N VAL A 178 -11.24 -20.52 -14.53
CA VAL A 178 -11.46 -21.01 -13.19
C VAL A 178 -10.13 -21.29 -12.50
N LEU A 179 -9.97 -20.79 -11.27
CA LEU A 179 -8.84 -21.09 -10.42
C LEU A 179 -9.22 -22.24 -9.49
N VAL A 180 -8.44 -23.31 -9.58
CA VAL A 180 -8.65 -24.57 -8.88
C VAL A 180 -7.46 -24.90 -8.00
N ALA A 181 -7.73 -25.67 -6.98
CA ALA A 181 -6.79 -25.90 -5.90
C ALA A 181 -6.08 -27.26 -6.02
N ASP A 182 -6.75 -28.22 -6.65
CA ASP A 182 -6.29 -29.60 -6.74
C ASP A 182 -6.80 -30.27 -8.03
N GLN A 183 -6.32 -31.49 -8.24
CA GLN A 183 -6.61 -32.28 -9.44
C GLN A 183 -8.09 -32.63 -9.56
N GLU A 184 -8.79 -32.82 -8.43
CA GLU A 184 -10.21 -33.15 -8.44
C GLU A 184 -11.01 -31.96 -8.97
N GLN A 185 -10.74 -30.76 -8.46
CA GLN A 185 -11.36 -29.53 -8.93
C GLN A 185 -11.00 -29.22 -10.38
N ALA A 186 -9.75 -29.45 -10.80
CA ALA A 186 -9.33 -29.29 -12.20
C ALA A 186 -10.16 -30.20 -13.14
N MET A 187 -10.24 -31.50 -12.82
CA MET A 187 -11.04 -32.44 -13.59
C MET A 187 -12.54 -32.14 -13.52
N PHE A 188 -13.02 -31.63 -12.40
CA PHE A 188 -14.41 -31.22 -12.24
C PHE A 188 -14.74 -30.04 -13.16
N ALA A 189 -13.90 -29.02 -13.19
CA ALA A 189 -14.06 -27.86 -14.07
C ALA A 189 -13.98 -28.24 -15.56
N ALA A 190 -13.02 -29.09 -15.95
CA ALA A 190 -12.90 -29.58 -17.32
C ALA A 190 -14.17 -30.33 -17.77
N ARG A 191 -14.72 -31.20 -16.91
CA ARG A 191 -16.01 -31.89 -17.18
C ARG A 191 -17.20 -30.94 -17.30
N HIS A 192 -17.14 -29.77 -16.66
CA HIS A 192 -18.15 -28.71 -16.81
C HIS A 192 -17.94 -27.86 -18.08
N GLY A 193 -16.95 -28.20 -18.92
CA GLY A 193 -16.70 -27.54 -20.21
C GLY A 193 -15.94 -26.22 -20.09
N LEU A 194 -15.22 -26.00 -18.98
CA LEU A 194 -14.36 -24.84 -18.82
C LEU A 194 -13.04 -25.08 -19.55
N HIS A 195 -12.68 -24.15 -20.43
CA HIS A 195 -11.46 -24.24 -21.23
C HIS A 195 -10.22 -23.84 -20.43
N ASP A 196 -10.13 -22.61 -19.91
CA ASP A 196 -8.94 -22.16 -19.18
C ASP A 196 -9.07 -22.49 -17.68
N ILE A 197 -8.22 -23.39 -17.21
CA ILE A 197 -8.20 -23.87 -15.82
C ILE A 197 -6.86 -23.48 -15.20
N TYR A 198 -6.87 -22.42 -14.40
CA TYR A 198 -5.72 -22.01 -13.61
C TYR A 198 -5.54 -22.99 -12.45
N PHE A 199 -4.39 -23.66 -12.41
CA PHE A 199 -4.06 -24.62 -11.37
C PHE A 199 -3.11 -23.98 -10.36
N ASP A 200 -3.57 -23.80 -9.12
CA ASP A 200 -2.73 -23.27 -8.04
C ASP A 200 -1.54 -24.21 -7.79
N ALA A 201 -0.37 -23.84 -8.30
CA ALA A 201 0.78 -24.74 -8.34
C ALA A 201 1.41 -24.98 -6.97
N ALA A 202 1.28 -24.01 -6.05
CA ALA A 202 1.70 -24.19 -4.66
C ALA A 202 0.66 -25.02 -3.89
N GLY A 203 -0.62 -24.81 -4.21
CA GLY A 203 -1.72 -25.52 -3.57
C GLY A 203 -1.84 -25.21 -2.08
N PHE A 204 -2.66 -26.00 -1.39
CA PHE A 204 -2.79 -25.98 0.06
C PHE A 204 -2.22 -27.27 0.64
N ALA A 205 -1.71 -27.16 1.86
CA ALA A 205 -1.08 -28.22 2.62
C ALA A 205 -1.97 -29.46 2.73
N GLY A 206 -1.34 -30.63 2.63
CA GLY A 206 -2.02 -31.93 2.76
C GLY A 206 -2.63 -32.45 1.48
N ARG A 207 -2.36 -31.80 0.34
CA ARG A 207 -2.78 -32.29 -0.98
C ARG A 207 -1.85 -33.37 -1.51
N GLU A 208 -2.41 -34.22 -2.37
CA GLU A 208 -1.65 -35.21 -3.11
C GLU A 208 -0.71 -34.53 -4.11
N LYS A 209 0.48 -35.11 -4.28
CA LYS A 209 1.41 -34.68 -5.32
C LYS A 209 0.77 -34.81 -6.69
N VAL A 210 1.06 -33.84 -7.54
CA VAL A 210 0.46 -33.73 -8.87
C VAL A 210 1.35 -34.40 -9.91
N ASP A 211 0.78 -35.38 -10.61
CA ASP A 211 1.33 -35.90 -11.86
C ASP A 211 0.83 -34.99 -12.99
N TYR A 212 1.60 -33.92 -13.26
CA TYR A 212 1.25 -32.91 -14.26
C TYR A 212 1.03 -33.51 -15.66
N PRO A 213 1.91 -34.38 -16.20
CA PRO A 213 1.70 -35.00 -17.50
C PRO A 213 0.35 -35.73 -17.60
N ARG A 214 0.00 -36.51 -16.57
CA ARG A 214 -1.26 -37.24 -16.55
C ARG A 214 -2.46 -36.31 -16.42
N LEU A 215 -2.37 -35.29 -15.58
CA LEU A 215 -3.46 -34.34 -15.36
C LEU A 215 -3.72 -33.49 -16.61
N ILE A 216 -2.67 -32.96 -17.24
CA ILE A 216 -2.76 -32.18 -18.48
C ILE A 216 -3.44 -33.02 -19.55
N ALA A 217 -2.95 -34.24 -19.82
CA ALA A 217 -3.56 -35.13 -20.81
C ALA A 217 -5.03 -35.46 -20.50
N ALA A 218 -5.41 -35.57 -19.22
CA ALA A 218 -6.79 -35.83 -18.83
C ALA A 218 -7.70 -34.60 -19.02
N VAL A 219 -7.20 -33.40 -18.75
CA VAL A 219 -7.90 -32.12 -18.96
C VAL A 219 -8.04 -31.82 -20.45
N ASP A 220 -6.99 -32.03 -21.24
CA ASP A 220 -6.99 -31.81 -22.69
C ASP A 220 -8.02 -32.70 -23.41
N ARG A 221 -8.15 -33.96 -22.99
CA ARG A 221 -9.18 -34.88 -23.52
C ARG A 221 -10.61 -34.40 -23.30
N LEU A 222 -10.83 -33.53 -22.31
CA LEU A 222 -12.12 -32.93 -22.01
C LEU A 222 -12.29 -31.55 -22.68
N GLY A 223 -11.32 -31.11 -23.47
CA GLY A 223 -11.30 -29.80 -24.12
C GLY A 223 -10.95 -28.65 -23.17
N GLY A 224 -10.41 -28.95 -21.99
CA GLY A 224 -9.82 -27.98 -21.09
C GLY A 224 -8.34 -27.78 -21.40
N ARG A 225 -7.75 -26.77 -20.76
CA ARG A 225 -6.33 -26.45 -20.77
C ARG A 225 -5.90 -26.12 -19.35
N LEU A 226 -5.00 -26.92 -18.79
CA LEU A 226 -4.44 -26.69 -17.48
C LEU A 226 -3.31 -25.65 -17.59
N ILE A 227 -3.40 -24.58 -16.81
CA ILE A 227 -2.45 -23.46 -16.84
C ILE A 227 -1.88 -23.31 -15.42
N PRO A 228 -0.59 -23.61 -15.18
CA PRO A 228 0.01 -23.44 -13.88
C PRO A 228 -0.05 -21.98 -13.41
N TYR A 229 -0.52 -21.78 -12.19
CA TYR A 229 -0.62 -20.49 -11.51
C TYR A 229 0.45 -20.44 -10.42
N LEU A 230 1.52 -19.67 -10.64
CA LEU A 230 2.63 -19.56 -9.70
C LEU A 230 2.20 -18.87 -8.41
N PRO A 231 2.79 -19.20 -7.24
CA PRO A 231 2.50 -18.50 -5.99
C PRO A 231 2.91 -17.03 -6.06
N GLN A 232 2.40 -16.20 -5.16
CA GLN A 232 2.82 -14.78 -5.09
C GLN A 232 4.22 -14.60 -4.49
N ILE A 233 4.67 -15.58 -3.71
CA ILE A 233 5.93 -15.57 -2.96
C ILE A 233 6.70 -16.84 -3.34
N ILE A 234 7.95 -16.66 -3.79
CA ILE A 234 8.96 -17.72 -3.92
C ILE A 234 10.19 -17.17 -3.19
N ARG A 235 10.64 -17.86 -2.14
CA ARG A 235 11.86 -17.43 -1.40
C ARG A 235 13.10 -18.10 -1.98
N PRO A 236 14.31 -17.55 -1.72
CA PRO A 236 15.56 -18.16 -2.17
C PRO A 236 15.72 -19.66 -1.87
N PRO A 237 15.32 -20.19 -0.69
CA PRO A 237 15.40 -21.63 -0.43
C PRO A 237 14.46 -22.50 -1.31
N GLU A 238 13.39 -21.91 -1.84
CA GLU A 238 12.38 -22.58 -2.67
C GLU A 238 12.68 -22.47 -4.16
N GLU A 239 13.52 -21.51 -4.57
CA GLU A 239 13.80 -21.19 -5.97
C GLU A 239 14.23 -22.41 -6.79
N ASN A 240 15.10 -23.27 -6.24
CA ASN A 240 15.58 -24.45 -6.95
C ASN A 240 14.46 -25.45 -7.26
N SER A 241 13.53 -25.64 -6.32
CA SER A 241 12.36 -26.51 -6.50
C SER A 241 11.45 -25.96 -7.59
N TRP A 242 11.24 -24.64 -7.62
CA TRP A 242 10.45 -23.97 -8.65
C TRP A 242 11.12 -24.00 -10.02
N ARG A 243 12.45 -23.81 -10.10
CA ARG A 243 13.22 -23.97 -11.35
C ARG A 243 13.02 -25.34 -11.95
N TYR A 244 13.23 -26.40 -11.16
CA TYR A 244 13.02 -27.78 -11.60
C TYR A 244 11.59 -28.02 -12.10
N LEU A 245 10.58 -27.52 -11.38
CA LEU A 245 9.18 -27.71 -11.76
C LEU A 245 8.83 -26.95 -13.05
N ILE A 246 9.34 -25.74 -13.23
CA ILE A 246 9.14 -24.92 -14.43
C ILE A 246 9.81 -25.58 -15.65
N ASP A 247 11.04 -26.07 -15.51
CA ASP A 247 11.74 -26.79 -16.57
C ASP A 247 10.97 -28.06 -16.96
N ALA A 248 10.48 -28.82 -15.97
CA ALA A 248 9.64 -29.98 -16.23
C ALA A 248 8.35 -29.62 -16.97
N TRP A 249 7.70 -28.50 -16.63
CA TRP A 249 6.53 -28.01 -17.36
C TRP A 249 6.86 -27.58 -18.79
N HIS A 250 8.02 -26.98 -19.00
CA HIS A 250 8.50 -26.63 -20.33
C HIS A 250 8.66 -27.89 -21.19
N ASP A 251 9.32 -28.92 -20.67
CA ASP A 251 9.59 -30.19 -21.36
C ASP A 251 8.32 -30.96 -21.72
N ILE A 252 7.30 -30.95 -20.86
CA ILE A 252 6.03 -31.64 -21.12
C ILE A 252 5.04 -30.82 -21.96
N GLY A 253 5.45 -29.66 -22.47
CA GLY A 253 4.64 -28.90 -23.42
C GLY A 253 3.63 -27.93 -22.81
N VAL A 254 3.77 -27.51 -21.55
CA VAL A 254 2.90 -26.46 -20.99
C VAL A 254 3.05 -25.16 -21.79
N GLU A 255 1.98 -24.70 -22.42
CA GLU A 255 2.02 -23.54 -23.33
C GLU A 255 1.93 -22.18 -22.63
N THR A 256 1.44 -22.16 -21.39
CA THR A 256 1.11 -20.91 -20.71
C THR A 256 1.20 -21.05 -19.20
N MET A 257 1.65 -19.98 -18.54
CA MET A 257 1.67 -19.87 -17.09
C MET A 257 1.16 -18.50 -16.61
N VAL A 258 0.68 -18.46 -15.36
CA VAL A 258 0.35 -17.21 -14.67
C VAL A 258 1.46 -16.84 -13.69
N VAL A 259 1.98 -15.62 -13.82
CA VAL A 259 2.97 -15.04 -12.91
C VAL A 259 2.32 -14.03 -11.98
N ASN A 260 2.80 -13.94 -10.74
CA ASN A 260 2.25 -13.05 -9.71
C ASN A 260 3.27 -12.08 -9.12
N ASN A 261 4.52 -12.13 -9.58
CA ASN A 261 5.59 -11.26 -9.11
C ASN A 261 6.58 -10.95 -10.25
N ILE A 262 7.12 -9.73 -10.30
CA ILE A 262 8.12 -9.33 -11.30
C ILE A 262 9.40 -10.17 -11.25
N GLY A 263 9.78 -10.70 -10.08
CA GLY A 263 10.93 -11.60 -9.94
C GLY A 263 10.74 -12.90 -10.72
N GLN A 264 9.49 -13.35 -10.89
CA GLN A 264 9.17 -14.54 -11.68
C GLN A 264 9.38 -14.30 -13.18
N LEU A 265 9.17 -13.07 -13.66
CA LEU A 265 9.48 -12.71 -15.05
C LEU A 265 10.98 -12.80 -15.33
N ALA A 266 11.82 -12.38 -14.38
CA ALA A 266 13.26 -12.53 -14.49
C ALA A 266 13.67 -14.01 -14.46
N LEU A 267 13.14 -14.77 -13.51
CA LEU A 267 13.38 -16.22 -13.38
C LEU A 267 13.02 -16.98 -14.67
N LEU A 268 11.84 -16.74 -15.22
CA LEU A 268 11.38 -17.41 -16.44
C LEU A 268 12.25 -17.07 -17.65
N ARG A 269 12.73 -15.84 -17.75
CA ARG A 269 13.67 -15.44 -18.80
C ARG A 269 15.02 -16.15 -18.66
N GLU A 270 15.53 -16.30 -17.43
CA GLU A 270 16.77 -17.06 -17.18
C GLU A 270 16.64 -18.54 -17.55
N LEU A 271 15.48 -19.14 -17.28
CA LEU A 271 15.17 -20.52 -17.68
C LEU A 271 14.89 -20.67 -19.19
N GLY A 272 14.90 -19.58 -19.95
CA GLY A 272 14.64 -19.61 -21.39
C GLY A 272 13.16 -19.87 -21.74
N TRP A 273 12.23 -19.58 -20.83
CA TRP A 273 10.80 -19.70 -21.12
C TRP A 273 10.39 -18.74 -22.25
N ASP A 274 9.93 -19.31 -23.36
CA ASP A 274 9.62 -18.60 -24.61
C ASP A 274 8.13 -18.63 -24.99
N ARG A 275 7.28 -19.14 -24.08
CA ARG A 275 5.84 -19.33 -24.30
C ARG A 275 5.01 -18.25 -23.60
N ALA A 276 3.70 -18.28 -23.82
CA ALA A 276 2.81 -17.23 -23.34
C ALA A 276 2.82 -17.10 -21.81
N LEU A 277 2.78 -15.86 -21.32
CA LEU A 277 2.65 -15.54 -19.90
C LEU A 277 1.44 -14.64 -19.66
N TYR A 278 0.73 -14.93 -18.57
CA TYR A 278 -0.39 -14.14 -18.08
C TYR A 278 0.00 -13.45 -16.75
N ALA A 279 -0.40 -12.19 -16.60
CA ALA A 279 -0.23 -11.46 -15.34
C ALA A 279 -1.37 -11.83 -14.39
N GLY A 280 -1.02 -12.45 -13.27
CA GLY A 280 -1.92 -12.77 -12.18
C GLY A 280 -2.20 -11.57 -11.28
N MET A 281 -3.11 -11.77 -10.31
CA MET A 281 -3.55 -10.71 -9.39
C MET A 281 -2.40 -10.13 -8.54
N GLY A 282 -1.34 -10.89 -8.25
CA GLY A 282 -0.21 -10.42 -7.44
C GLY A 282 0.56 -9.24 -8.05
N LEU A 283 0.43 -9.00 -9.35
CA LEU A 283 1.06 -7.87 -10.04
C LEU A 283 0.29 -6.55 -9.91
N ASN A 284 -0.91 -6.57 -9.29
CA ASN A 284 -1.70 -5.37 -8.96
C ASN A 284 -1.86 -4.40 -10.14
N CYS A 285 -2.36 -4.88 -11.29
CA CYS A 285 -2.54 -4.03 -12.47
C CYS A 285 -3.79 -3.14 -12.35
N PHE A 286 -3.58 -1.85 -12.06
CA PHE A 286 -4.63 -0.84 -11.87
C PHE A 286 -4.79 0.18 -13.00
N ASN A 287 -3.80 0.34 -13.86
CA ASN A 287 -3.81 1.43 -14.83
C ASN A 287 -3.13 1.06 -16.15
N SER A 288 -3.36 1.88 -17.15
CA SER A 288 -2.87 1.68 -18.52
C SER A 288 -1.33 1.66 -18.61
N TYR A 289 -0.61 2.28 -17.67
CA TYR A 289 0.85 2.24 -17.62
C TYR A 289 1.34 0.87 -17.16
N ALA A 290 0.71 0.29 -16.13
CA ALA A 290 0.98 -1.07 -15.71
C ALA A 290 0.68 -2.06 -16.85
N CYS A 291 -0.44 -1.88 -17.57
CA CYS A 291 -0.74 -2.68 -18.76
C CYS A 291 0.37 -2.56 -19.82
N ARG A 292 0.83 -1.34 -20.14
CA ARG A 292 1.90 -1.12 -21.12
C ARG A 292 3.17 -1.86 -20.72
N LEU A 293 3.61 -1.71 -19.48
CA LEU A 293 4.82 -2.35 -18.97
C LEU A 293 4.72 -3.87 -19.05
N LEU A 294 3.59 -4.45 -18.64
CA LEU A 294 3.37 -5.89 -18.74
C LEU A 294 3.41 -6.37 -20.21
N GLN A 295 2.83 -5.60 -21.13
CA GLN A 295 2.89 -5.92 -22.56
C GLN A 295 4.32 -5.85 -23.11
N GLU A 296 5.11 -4.84 -22.72
CA GLU A 296 6.53 -4.70 -23.08
C GLU A 296 7.37 -5.87 -22.55
N HIS A 297 6.97 -6.46 -21.42
CA HIS A 297 7.55 -7.68 -20.87
C HIS A 297 7.03 -8.99 -21.50
N GLY A 298 6.25 -8.90 -22.58
CA GLY A 298 5.80 -10.06 -23.36
C GLY A 298 4.58 -10.79 -22.79
N LEU A 299 3.90 -10.22 -21.80
CA LEU A 299 2.66 -10.80 -21.30
C LEU A 299 1.53 -10.59 -22.31
N SER A 300 0.61 -11.55 -22.39
CA SER A 300 -0.49 -11.56 -23.36
C SER A 300 -1.88 -11.38 -22.72
N ARG A 301 -1.98 -11.63 -21.41
CA ARG A 301 -3.20 -11.44 -20.62
C ARG A 301 -2.86 -10.81 -19.28
N VAL A 302 -3.80 -10.04 -18.72
CA VAL A 302 -3.71 -9.50 -17.37
C VAL A 302 -5.01 -9.69 -16.59
N ILE A 303 -4.90 -10.26 -15.40
CA ILE A 303 -5.94 -10.23 -14.38
C ILE A 303 -5.84 -8.89 -13.68
N LEU A 304 -6.83 -8.04 -13.91
CA LEU A 304 -6.88 -6.71 -13.35
C LEU A 304 -7.19 -6.73 -11.86
N SER A 305 -6.76 -5.68 -11.17
CA SER A 305 -7.04 -5.53 -9.75
C SER A 305 -8.56 -5.51 -9.48
N PRO A 306 -9.06 -6.28 -8.48
CA PRO A 306 -10.46 -6.28 -8.07
C PRO A 306 -10.88 -4.97 -7.37
N GLU A 307 -9.94 -4.05 -7.17
CA GLU A 307 -10.19 -2.74 -6.57
C GLU A 307 -10.53 -1.65 -7.62
N LEU A 308 -10.49 -1.96 -8.92
CA LEU A 308 -10.89 -1.01 -9.95
C LEU A 308 -12.39 -0.74 -9.94
N THR A 309 -12.76 0.52 -10.14
CA THR A 309 -14.15 0.93 -10.36
C THR A 309 -14.58 0.67 -11.80
N GLU A 310 -15.89 0.62 -12.03
CA GLU A 310 -16.45 0.50 -13.38
C GLU A 310 -16.00 1.65 -14.31
N GLU A 311 -15.89 2.87 -13.77
CA GLU A 311 -15.39 4.02 -14.52
C GLU A 311 -13.93 3.86 -14.91
N GLN A 312 -13.07 3.47 -13.96
CA GLN A 312 -11.66 3.20 -14.24
C GLN A 312 -11.49 2.07 -15.27
N LEU A 313 -12.32 1.02 -15.20
CA LEU A 313 -12.33 -0.06 -16.20
C LEU A 313 -12.71 0.42 -17.60
N ARG A 314 -13.65 1.37 -17.72
CA ARG A 314 -14.03 1.97 -19.02
C ARG A 314 -12.93 2.85 -19.60
N GLU A 315 -12.16 3.52 -18.75
CA GLU A 315 -11.06 4.40 -19.16
C GLU A 315 -9.74 3.66 -19.43
N LEU A 316 -9.59 2.45 -18.89
CA LEU A 316 -8.39 1.64 -19.02
C LEU A 316 -8.05 1.36 -20.49
N ARG A 317 -6.76 1.51 -20.81
CA ARG A 317 -6.19 1.25 -22.13
C ARG A 317 -5.14 0.15 -22.02
N PRO A 318 -5.53 -1.12 -22.19
CA PRO A 318 -4.64 -2.26 -21.98
C PRO A 318 -3.77 -2.59 -23.20
N GLY A 319 -3.92 -1.88 -24.32
CA GLY A 319 -3.19 -2.19 -25.54
C GLY A 319 -3.69 -3.51 -26.16
N ALA A 320 -2.75 -4.42 -26.40
CA ALA A 320 -3.01 -5.76 -26.95
C ALA A 320 -3.27 -6.82 -25.87
N LEU A 321 -3.15 -6.47 -24.58
CA LEU A 321 -3.42 -7.42 -23.49
C LEU A 321 -4.90 -7.81 -23.46
N GLU A 322 -5.16 -9.11 -23.45
CA GLU A 322 -6.46 -9.63 -23.03
C GLU A 322 -6.66 -9.32 -21.54
N THR A 323 -7.83 -8.82 -21.16
CA THR A 323 -8.08 -8.45 -19.77
C THR A 323 -9.12 -9.33 -19.12
N GLU A 324 -8.81 -9.70 -17.88
CA GLU A 324 -9.60 -10.59 -17.05
C GLU A 324 -9.89 -9.94 -15.70
N ILE A 325 -11.04 -10.25 -15.09
CA ILE A 325 -11.44 -9.75 -13.77
C ILE A 325 -11.82 -10.90 -12.86
N PHE A 326 -11.40 -10.85 -11.60
CA PHE A 326 -11.87 -11.73 -10.54
C PHE A 326 -13.37 -11.48 -10.29
N ALA A 327 -14.22 -12.43 -10.68
CA ALA A 327 -15.67 -12.27 -10.64
C ALA A 327 -16.33 -13.05 -9.51
N GLN A 328 -15.75 -14.17 -9.08
CA GLN A 328 -16.34 -15.05 -8.07
C GLN A 328 -15.28 -15.64 -7.16
N GLY A 329 -15.54 -15.68 -5.86
CA GLY A 329 -14.67 -16.34 -4.88
C GLY A 329 -14.40 -15.50 -3.65
N ALA A 330 -13.78 -16.08 -2.63
CA ALA A 330 -13.23 -15.29 -1.53
C ALA A 330 -11.88 -14.69 -1.97
N LEU A 331 -11.75 -13.37 -1.95
CA LEU A 331 -10.48 -12.70 -2.26
C LEU A 331 -9.46 -13.02 -1.15
N GLN A 332 -8.23 -13.35 -1.53
CA GLN A 332 -7.14 -13.52 -0.58
C GLN A 332 -6.69 -12.13 -0.09
N LEU A 333 -6.77 -11.90 1.22
CA LEU A 333 -6.43 -10.61 1.85
C LEU A 333 -4.95 -10.53 2.24
N MET A 334 -4.38 -11.64 2.69
CA MET A 334 -3.04 -11.66 3.27
C MET A 334 -2.39 -13.03 3.12
N ILE A 335 -1.07 -13.03 2.90
CA ILE A 335 -0.18 -14.17 3.11
C ILE A 335 0.70 -13.82 4.31
N SER A 336 0.78 -14.73 5.28
CA SER A 336 1.53 -14.53 6.52
C SER A 336 2.46 -15.71 6.79
N GLU A 337 3.75 -15.43 6.99
CA GLU A 337 4.75 -16.40 7.49
C GLU A 337 4.49 -16.74 8.98
N TYR A 338 3.77 -15.86 9.69
CA TYR A 338 3.28 -16.18 11.03
C TYR A 338 2.02 -17.04 10.92
N CYS A 339 2.19 -18.34 11.20
CA CYS A 339 1.10 -19.31 11.20
C CYS A 339 0.36 -19.31 12.55
N ALA A 340 -0.78 -18.61 12.60
CA ALA A 340 -1.61 -18.53 13.81
C ALA A 340 -2.12 -19.90 14.29
N ALA A 341 -2.47 -20.80 13.37
CA ALA A 341 -2.88 -22.15 13.72
C ALA A 341 -1.73 -22.94 14.40
N GLY A 342 -0.51 -22.85 13.86
CA GLY A 342 0.65 -23.49 14.47
C GLY A 342 1.05 -22.86 15.81
N ALA A 343 0.84 -21.56 15.99
CA ALA A 343 1.11 -20.87 17.25
C ALA A 343 0.10 -21.20 18.37
N LEU A 344 -1.19 -21.30 18.03
CA LEU A 344 -2.27 -21.47 19.02
C LEU A 344 -2.69 -22.92 19.24
N LEU A 345 -2.62 -23.75 18.18
CA LEU A 345 -3.12 -25.13 18.17
C LEU A 345 -2.02 -26.15 17.87
N GLY A 346 -0.77 -25.70 17.68
CA GLY A 346 0.33 -26.55 17.24
C GLY A 346 1.13 -27.19 18.37
N ASP A 347 0.65 -27.14 19.61
CA ASP A 347 1.28 -27.75 20.79
C ASP A 347 2.78 -27.41 20.97
N ARG A 348 3.20 -26.22 20.53
CA ARG A 348 4.59 -25.80 20.58
C ARG A 348 5.04 -25.62 22.03
N LYS A 349 6.05 -26.38 22.46
CA LYS A 349 6.71 -26.19 23.76
C LYS A 349 7.59 -24.94 23.71
N THR A 350 7.52 -24.12 24.75
CA THR A 350 8.38 -22.94 24.92
C THR A 350 9.86 -23.38 25.04
N GLY A 351 10.73 -22.86 24.16
CA GLY A 351 12.18 -23.05 24.25
C GLY A 351 12.83 -23.99 23.22
N GLU A 352 12.07 -24.70 22.38
CA GLU A 352 12.63 -25.52 21.29
C GLU A 352 12.78 -24.70 19.99
N LYS A 353 13.84 -24.98 19.21
CA LYS A 353 14.10 -24.33 17.92
C LYS A 353 12.88 -24.47 17.00
N GLN A 354 12.55 -23.36 16.33
CA GLN A 354 11.31 -23.05 15.62
C GLN A 354 10.82 -24.04 14.54
N GLU A 355 11.63 -25.01 14.12
CA GLU A 355 11.40 -25.72 12.86
C GLU A 355 10.62 -27.05 12.99
N CYS A 356 10.51 -27.68 14.17
CA CYS A 356 10.00 -29.07 14.24
C CYS A 356 9.00 -29.40 15.37
N SER A 357 8.51 -28.45 16.16
CA SER A 357 7.62 -28.76 17.31
C SER A 357 6.12 -28.58 17.03
N CYS A 358 5.72 -28.22 15.81
CA CYS A 358 4.31 -28.00 15.46
C CYS A 358 3.59 -29.33 15.17
N SER A 359 2.48 -29.60 15.86
CA SER A 359 1.61 -30.77 15.62
C SER A 359 0.86 -30.78 14.28
N ARG A 360 1.11 -29.77 13.42
CA ARG A 360 0.49 -29.54 12.10
C ARG A 360 -1.05 -29.54 12.14
N PRO A 361 -1.69 -28.71 12.99
CA PRO A 361 -3.14 -28.63 13.10
C PRO A 361 -3.81 -28.21 11.78
N CYS A 362 -3.08 -27.52 10.89
CA CYS A 362 -3.53 -27.18 9.55
C CYS A 362 -3.86 -28.40 8.68
N LEU A 363 -3.14 -29.52 8.83
CA LEU A 363 -3.42 -30.75 8.09
C LEU A 363 -4.61 -31.51 8.69
N ALA A 364 -4.69 -31.55 10.02
CA ALA A 364 -5.74 -32.28 10.73
C ALA A 364 -7.11 -31.60 10.63
N ARG A 365 -7.14 -30.26 10.69
CA ARG A 365 -8.37 -29.46 10.70
C ARG A 365 -8.70 -28.84 9.34
N GLY A 366 -7.74 -28.77 8.42
CA GLY A 366 -7.94 -28.38 7.03
C GLY A 366 -8.76 -27.09 6.87
N ASP A 367 -9.92 -27.23 6.26
CA ASP A 367 -10.83 -26.15 5.90
C ASP A 367 -11.62 -25.55 7.07
N GLN A 368 -11.55 -26.16 8.26
CA GLN A 368 -12.27 -25.75 9.47
C GLN A 368 -11.60 -24.59 10.22
N LEU A 369 -10.42 -24.15 9.77
CA LEU A 369 -9.67 -23.06 10.40
C LEU A 369 -10.07 -21.70 9.83
N TYR A 370 -10.31 -20.74 10.71
CA TYR A 370 -10.68 -19.37 10.36
C TYR A 370 -10.24 -18.38 11.46
N LEU A 371 -10.13 -17.11 11.10
CA LEU A 371 -10.08 -16.00 12.06
C LEU A 371 -11.49 -15.42 12.23
N ARG A 372 -11.80 -14.96 13.44
CA ARG A 372 -13.04 -14.25 13.73
C ARG A 372 -12.71 -12.87 14.30
N ASP A 373 -13.29 -11.83 13.71
CA ASP A 373 -13.13 -10.47 14.24
C ASP A 373 -14.15 -10.15 15.36
N ASP A 374 -14.04 -8.94 15.92
CA ASP A 374 -14.92 -8.41 16.96
C ASP A 374 -16.38 -8.26 16.52
N LYS A 375 -16.62 -8.02 15.22
CA LYS A 375 -17.94 -7.95 14.59
C LYS A 375 -18.51 -9.33 14.23
N GLY A 376 -17.74 -10.39 14.42
CA GLY A 376 -18.12 -11.77 14.17
C GLY A 376 -17.97 -12.24 12.73
N TYR A 377 -17.30 -11.48 11.87
CA TYR A 377 -16.95 -11.93 10.52
C TYR A 377 -15.92 -13.07 10.58
N ILE A 378 -16.12 -14.08 9.73
CA ILE A 378 -15.31 -15.29 9.67
C ILE A 378 -14.41 -15.23 8.44
N PHE A 379 -13.10 -15.18 8.64
CA PHE A 379 -12.08 -15.13 7.59
C PHE A 379 -11.44 -16.51 7.43
N PRO A 380 -11.73 -17.25 6.35
CA PRO A 380 -11.19 -18.59 6.16
C PRO A 380 -9.66 -18.59 6.10
N LEU A 381 -9.03 -19.57 6.74
CA LEU A 381 -7.60 -19.80 6.68
C LEU A 381 -7.28 -21.01 5.80
N ARG A 382 -6.27 -20.88 4.95
CA ARG A 382 -5.61 -22.00 4.28
C ARG A 382 -4.11 -21.90 4.50
N PHE A 383 -3.41 -23.00 4.29
CA PHE A 383 -1.98 -23.10 4.54
C PHE A 383 -1.32 -23.75 3.34
N ASP A 384 -0.12 -23.34 2.96
CA ASP A 384 0.68 -24.02 1.94
C ASP A 384 1.69 -25.00 2.58
N ASP A 385 2.41 -25.76 1.77
CA ASP A 385 3.41 -26.72 2.25
C ASP A 385 4.65 -26.04 2.86
N ASP A 386 4.87 -24.76 2.56
CA ASP A 386 5.91 -23.90 3.17
C ASP A 386 5.46 -23.28 4.51
N CYS A 387 4.33 -23.73 5.06
CA CYS A 387 3.74 -23.27 6.32
C CYS A 387 3.31 -21.80 6.35
N ARG A 388 3.06 -21.19 5.19
CA ARG A 388 2.45 -19.87 5.09
C ARG A 388 0.95 -19.98 5.31
N MET A 389 0.41 -19.00 6.02
CA MET A 389 -1.02 -18.85 6.25
C MET A 389 -1.62 -17.87 5.24
N HIS A 390 -2.63 -18.32 4.51
CA HIS A 390 -3.41 -17.54 3.56
C HIS A 390 -4.73 -17.17 4.22
N VAL A 391 -4.97 -15.86 4.38
CA VAL A 391 -6.19 -15.32 4.95
C VAL A 391 -7.10 -14.88 3.81
N PHE A 392 -8.31 -15.43 3.76
CA PHE A 392 -9.32 -15.09 2.77
C PHE A 392 -10.40 -14.19 3.36
N ASN A 393 -11.02 -13.38 2.50
CA ASN A 393 -12.07 -12.46 2.87
C ASN A 393 -13.28 -13.22 3.43
N SER A 394 -13.94 -12.61 4.42
CA SER A 394 -15.12 -13.17 5.07
C SER A 394 -16.37 -13.17 4.21
N ARG A 395 -16.41 -12.28 3.21
CA ARG A 395 -17.47 -12.22 2.21
C ARG A 395 -16.90 -12.52 0.83
N GLU A 396 -17.64 -13.35 0.10
CA GLU A 396 -17.28 -13.71 -1.25
C GLU A 396 -17.54 -12.56 -2.21
N HIS A 397 -16.64 -12.36 -3.15
CA HIS A 397 -16.85 -11.49 -4.28
C HIS A 397 -17.80 -12.18 -5.28
N CYS A 398 -18.74 -11.42 -5.84
CA CYS A 398 -19.64 -11.90 -6.88
C CYS A 398 -20.00 -10.75 -7.82
N LEU A 399 -19.66 -10.90 -9.10
CA LEU A 399 -19.97 -9.96 -10.19
C LEU A 399 -20.92 -10.53 -11.23
N LEU A 400 -21.64 -11.61 -10.92
CA LEU A 400 -22.58 -12.25 -11.85
C LEU A 400 -23.61 -11.26 -12.41
N ARG A 401 -24.02 -10.28 -11.61
CA ARG A 401 -24.99 -9.25 -11.99
C ARG A 401 -24.34 -8.19 -12.88
N GLU A 402 -23.06 -7.94 -12.71
CA GLU A 402 -22.33 -6.86 -13.36
C GLU A 402 -21.76 -7.28 -14.73
N ILE A 403 -21.96 -8.54 -15.15
CA ILE A 403 -21.51 -9.08 -16.44
C ILE A 403 -21.85 -8.15 -17.63
N PRO A 404 -23.08 -7.63 -17.79
CA PRO A 404 -23.40 -6.74 -18.92
C PRO A 404 -22.60 -5.43 -18.89
N GLN A 405 -22.36 -4.85 -17.70
CA GLN A 405 -21.55 -3.64 -17.54
C GLN A 405 -20.08 -3.92 -17.84
N LEU A 406 -19.54 -5.04 -17.34
CA LEU A 406 -18.16 -5.45 -17.59
C LEU A 406 -17.91 -5.71 -19.08
N GLN A 407 -18.87 -6.32 -19.79
CA GLN A 407 -18.80 -6.53 -21.23
C GLN A 407 -18.77 -5.20 -21.98
N LYS A 408 -19.61 -4.23 -21.59
CA LYS A 408 -19.57 -2.86 -22.15
C LYS A 408 -18.27 -2.12 -21.85
N ALA A 409 -17.64 -2.40 -20.70
CA ALA A 409 -16.31 -1.90 -20.35
C ALA A 409 -15.17 -2.62 -21.09
N GLY A 410 -15.49 -3.59 -21.96
CA GLY A 410 -14.54 -4.34 -22.79
C GLY A 410 -13.78 -5.43 -22.06
N VAL A 411 -14.26 -5.89 -20.90
CA VAL A 411 -13.65 -7.01 -20.18
C VAL A 411 -13.87 -8.30 -20.97
N GLY A 412 -12.77 -8.97 -21.32
CA GLY A 412 -12.77 -10.20 -22.13
C GLY A 412 -13.15 -11.44 -21.35
N ARG A 413 -12.83 -11.48 -20.06
CA ARG A 413 -12.87 -12.72 -19.30
C ARG A 413 -13.18 -12.51 -17.83
N LEU A 414 -13.84 -13.49 -17.23
CA LEU A 414 -14.14 -13.55 -15.80
C LEU A 414 -13.45 -14.74 -15.18
N LEU A 415 -12.70 -14.49 -14.10
CA LEU A 415 -12.08 -15.51 -13.28
C LEU A 415 -13.01 -15.91 -12.13
N LEU A 416 -13.24 -17.22 -12.00
CA LEU A 416 -13.96 -17.83 -10.89
C LEU A 416 -12.98 -18.61 -10.01
N ASP A 417 -12.72 -18.16 -8.79
CA ASP A 417 -11.91 -18.89 -7.82
C ASP A 417 -12.79 -19.84 -7.00
N ILE A 418 -12.63 -21.14 -7.24
CA ILE A 418 -13.38 -22.19 -6.57
C ILE A 418 -12.55 -22.94 -5.53
N ARG A 419 -11.33 -22.46 -5.21
CA ARG A 419 -10.40 -23.20 -4.34
C ARG A 419 -10.95 -23.49 -2.94
N LEU A 420 -11.90 -22.69 -2.48
CA LEU A 420 -12.55 -22.86 -1.18
C LEU A 420 -13.94 -23.52 -1.25
N TYR A 421 -14.39 -23.92 -2.44
CA TYR A 421 -15.74 -24.46 -2.63
C TYR A 421 -15.75 -25.97 -2.66
N ASN A 422 -16.80 -26.53 -2.05
CA ASN A 422 -17.16 -27.92 -2.27
C ASN A 422 -17.74 -28.11 -3.69
N ARG A 423 -17.79 -29.37 -4.14
CA ARG A 423 -18.23 -29.76 -5.48
C ARG A 423 -19.62 -29.24 -5.84
N GLN A 424 -20.58 -29.36 -4.93
CA GLN A 424 -21.98 -28.96 -5.19
C GLN A 424 -22.09 -27.45 -5.42
N ARG A 425 -21.43 -26.66 -4.57
CA ARG A 425 -21.43 -25.21 -4.68
C ARG A 425 -20.67 -24.73 -5.91
N ALA A 426 -19.49 -25.31 -6.17
CA ALA A 426 -18.71 -25.02 -7.36
C ALA A 426 -19.52 -25.28 -8.64
N GLY A 427 -20.14 -26.45 -8.77
CA GLY A 427 -20.95 -26.81 -9.95
C GLY A 427 -22.08 -25.80 -10.21
N ARG A 428 -22.87 -25.47 -9.17
CA ARG A 428 -23.94 -24.47 -9.29
C ARG A 428 -23.43 -23.11 -9.76
N LEU A 429 -22.30 -22.64 -9.23
CA LEU A 429 -21.73 -21.35 -9.64
C LEU A 429 -21.19 -21.39 -11.07
N LEU A 430 -20.45 -22.45 -11.44
CA LEU A 430 -19.95 -22.62 -12.80
C LEU A 430 -21.10 -22.64 -13.82
N ASP A 431 -22.18 -23.36 -13.54
CA ASP A 431 -23.36 -23.41 -14.41
C ASP A 431 -24.01 -22.02 -14.55
N LEU A 432 -24.19 -21.29 -13.45
CA LEU A 432 -24.79 -19.96 -13.48
C LEU A 432 -23.98 -18.96 -14.31
N TYR A 433 -22.65 -18.91 -14.11
CA TYR A 433 -21.79 -18.03 -14.90
C TYR A 433 -21.76 -18.44 -16.38
N GLN A 434 -21.73 -19.74 -16.68
CA GLN A 434 -21.79 -20.23 -18.06
C GLN A 434 -23.11 -19.86 -18.75
N MET A 435 -24.23 -19.97 -18.04
CA MET A 435 -25.53 -19.56 -18.56
C MET A 435 -25.58 -18.05 -18.80
N ALA A 436 -25.04 -17.25 -17.87
CA ALA A 436 -25.01 -15.79 -17.97
C ALA A 436 -24.16 -15.31 -19.14
N VAL A 437 -22.93 -15.82 -19.29
CA VAL A 437 -22.01 -15.42 -20.36
C VAL A 437 -22.47 -15.87 -21.76
N LYS A 438 -23.30 -16.92 -21.83
CA LYS A 438 -23.91 -17.41 -23.08
C LYS A 438 -25.24 -16.71 -23.40
N ASP A 439 -25.60 -15.64 -22.68
CA ASP A 439 -26.88 -14.91 -22.78
C ASP A 439 -28.11 -15.83 -22.65
N ARG A 440 -28.00 -16.93 -21.90
CA ARG A 440 -29.07 -17.95 -21.73
C ARG A 440 -30.00 -17.68 -20.56
N ILE A 441 -29.69 -16.69 -19.72
CA ILE A 441 -30.54 -16.28 -18.61
C ILE A 441 -30.66 -14.76 -18.58
N SER A 442 -31.84 -14.28 -18.22
CA SER A 442 -32.03 -12.85 -17.98
C SER A 442 -31.32 -12.41 -16.70
N PHE A 443 -31.08 -11.11 -16.57
CA PHE A 443 -30.51 -10.53 -15.35
C PHE A 443 -31.35 -10.82 -14.10
N GLU A 444 -32.68 -10.83 -14.23
CA GLU A 444 -33.59 -11.08 -13.13
C GLU A 444 -33.59 -12.55 -12.70
N GLU A 445 -33.45 -13.47 -13.66
CA GLU A 445 -33.25 -14.89 -13.39
C GLU A 445 -31.89 -15.17 -12.74
N ALA A 446 -30.82 -14.51 -13.20
CA ALA A 446 -29.49 -14.62 -12.59
C ALA A 446 -29.52 -14.13 -11.13
N ARG A 447 -30.24 -13.02 -10.87
CA ARG A 447 -30.47 -12.48 -9.53
C ARG A 447 -31.19 -13.47 -8.61
N GLN A 448 -32.31 -14.05 -9.05
CA GLN A 448 -33.05 -15.01 -8.23
C GLN A 448 -32.23 -16.28 -7.96
N LYS A 449 -31.53 -16.80 -8.98
CA LYS A 449 -30.73 -18.02 -8.84
C LYS A 449 -29.51 -17.82 -7.95
N ILE A 450 -28.81 -16.68 -8.03
CA ILE A 450 -27.66 -16.43 -7.17
C ILE A 450 -28.07 -16.26 -5.71
N ASP A 451 -29.22 -15.64 -5.41
CA ASP A 451 -29.73 -15.49 -4.04
C ASP A 451 -30.08 -16.86 -3.41
N GLY A 452 -30.40 -17.87 -4.25
CA GLY A 452 -30.55 -19.27 -3.85
C GLY A 452 -29.24 -20.02 -3.58
N VAL A 453 -28.09 -19.48 -4.01
CA VAL A 453 -26.74 -20.07 -3.84
C VAL A 453 -25.91 -19.32 -2.80
N MET A 454 -26.05 -18.00 -2.73
CA MET A 454 -25.36 -17.09 -1.82
C MET A 454 -26.31 -16.00 -1.35
N ARG A 455 -26.44 -15.87 -0.02
CA ARG A 455 -27.25 -14.80 0.59
C ARG A 455 -26.45 -13.54 0.91
N ASP A 456 -25.14 -13.67 1.11
CA ASP A 456 -24.28 -12.55 1.49
C ASP A 456 -22.98 -12.57 0.66
N TYR A 457 -22.81 -11.55 -0.18
CA TYR A 457 -21.62 -11.35 -1.03
C TYR A 457 -21.28 -9.87 -1.15
N THR A 458 -20.07 -9.56 -1.60
CA THR A 458 -19.60 -8.20 -1.88
C THR A 458 -19.34 -8.02 -3.37
N LYS A 459 -19.52 -6.79 -3.85
CA LYS A 459 -19.11 -6.38 -5.21
C LYS A 459 -17.73 -5.74 -5.23
N GLY A 460 -17.01 -5.79 -4.10
CA GLY A 460 -15.74 -5.10 -3.91
C GLY A 460 -15.88 -3.59 -4.13
N HIS A 461 -14.90 -3.01 -4.83
CA HIS A 461 -14.80 -1.57 -5.05
C HIS A 461 -15.47 -1.11 -6.35
N LEU A 462 -16.02 -2.03 -7.16
CA LEU A 462 -16.53 -1.74 -8.51
C LEU A 462 -17.49 -0.55 -8.55
N HIS A 463 -18.33 -0.37 -7.52
CA HIS A 463 -19.27 0.76 -7.39
C HIS A 463 -18.93 1.75 -6.27
N ARG A 464 -17.93 1.48 -5.44
CA ARG A 464 -17.64 2.29 -4.24
C ARG A 464 -16.37 3.12 -4.35
N GLY A 465 -15.44 2.74 -5.24
CA GLY A 465 -14.09 3.29 -5.21
C GLY A 465 -13.32 2.78 -3.99
N VAL A 466 -12.00 2.96 -4.02
CA VAL A 466 -11.12 2.79 -2.86
C VAL A 466 -11.10 4.06 -2.04
#